data_AF-A0A822G5J9-F1
#
_entry.id   AF-A0A822G5J9-F1
#
_cell.length_a   1.000
_cell.length_b   1.000
_cell.length_c   1.000
_cell.angle_alpha   90.00
_cell.angle_beta   90.00
_cell.angle_gamma   90.00
#
_symmetry.space_group_name_H-M   'P 1'
#
loop_
_entity.id
_entity.type
_entity.pdbx_description
1 polymer ?
#
loop_
_entity_poly.entity_id
_entity_poly.type
_entity_poly.pdbx_seq_one_letter_code
_entity_poly.pdbx_strand_id
1 'polypeptide(L)'
;MGSLLELNDRAKLEQYFISQSDINIPKNIPQGDSIFDYLVNDNGQWEHWSTRVETWEYPKDEKIDFASILVPNIDNVRISYLINILAKQEKAVLLIGEPGTAKTVIITSYLKHYDSEQHLTRIINFSSITTSSLIQKTIENFVDKRVAHTFVPLYGRKMTVFIDEQSMIRVKWC
;
A
#
# COMPACT_ATOMS: atom_id res chain seq x y z
N MET A 1 -11.14 9.88 -0.60
CA MET A 1 -11.47 10.96 0.35
C MET A 1 -11.54 10.45 1.78
N GLY A 2 -12.31 9.41 2.10
CA GLY A 2 -12.40 8.88 3.48
C GLY A 2 -11.08 8.40 4.11
N SER A 3 -10.11 7.94 3.30
CA SER A 3 -8.81 7.47 3.78
C SER A 3 -7.96 8.53 4.49
N LEU A 4 -8.18 9.82 4.22
CA LEU A 4 -7.46 10.94 4.83
C LEU A 4 -8.16 11.48 6.09
N LEU A 5 -9.39 11.05 6.35
CA LEU A 5 -10.21 11.57 7.44
C LEU A 5 -10.02 10.75 8.72
N GLU A 6 -9.98 11.45 9.84
CA GLU A 6 -10.08 10.88 11.19
C GLU A 6 -11.49 10.32 11.45
N LEU A 7 -11.63 9.48 12.49
CA LEU A 7 -12.89 8.76 12.79
C LEU A 7 -14.11 9.68 12.87
N ASN A 8 -13.99 10.84 13.52
CA ASN A 8 -15.10 11.79 13.65
C ASN A 8 -15.50 12.41 12.31
N ASP A 9 -14.54 12.69 11.42
CA ASP A 9 -14.81 13.28 10.12
C ASP A 9 -15.28 12.23 9.12
N ARG A 10 -14.86 10.96 9.27
CA ARG A 10 -15.46 9.82 8.56
C ARG A 10 -16.93 9.67 8.92
N ALA A 11 -17.30 9.78 10.19
CA ALA A 11 -18.71 9.71 10.60
C ALA A 11 -19.55 10.84 9.97
N LYS A 12 -19.02 12.06 9.89
CA LYS A 12 -19.70 13.17 9.19
C LYS A 12 -19.84 12.89 7.68
N LEU A 13 -18.80 12.36 7.05
CA LEU A 13 -18.83 11.99 5.63
C LEU A 13 -19.84 10.87 5.35
N GLU A 14 -19.93 9.89 6.25
CA GLU A 14 -20.93 8.82 6.19
C GLU A 14 -22.35 9.38 6.30
N GLN A 15 -22.61 10.26 7.28
CA GLN A 15 -23.92 10.93 7.38
C GLN A 15 -24.26 11.73 6.13
N TYR A 16 -23.26 12.41 5.55
CA TYR A 16 -23.44 13.09 4.27
C TYR A 16 -23.86 12.12 3.17
N PHE A 17 -23.19 10.97 3.01
CA PHE A 17 -23.58 9.99 1.99
C PHE A 17 -24.96 9.37 2.24
N ILE A 18 -25.31 9.09 3.49
CA ILE A 18 -26.64 8.60 3.87
C ILE A 18 -27.74 9.63 3.54
N SER A 19 -27.44 10.93 3.66
CA SER A 19 -28.38 11.99 3.34
C SER A 19 -28.67 12.14 1.84
N GLN A 20 -27.80 11.61 0.97
CA GLN A 20 -27.95 11.68 -0.48
C GLN A 20 -28.77 10.48 -0.99
N SER A 21 -29.94 10.75 -1.57
CA SER A 21 -30.89 9.72 -2.03
C SER A 21 -30.38 8.87 -3.21
N ASP A 22 -29.45 9.42 -3.99
CA ASP A 22 -29.02 8.81 -5.26
C ASP A 22 -27.85 7.84 -5.09
N ILE A 23 -27.31 7.70 -3.86
CA ILE A 23 -26.17 6.84 -3.58
C ILE A 23 -26.69 5.51 -3.02
N ASN A 24 -26.44 4.43 -3.76
CA ASN A 24 -26.63 3.08 -3.24
C ASN A 24 -25.58 2.81 -2.17
N ILE A 25 -26.00 2.63 -0.91
CA ILE A 25 -25.16 2.31 0.25
C ILE A 25 -25.54 0.93 0.82
N PRO A 26 -24.65 0.26 1.59
CA PRO A 26 -24.99 -1.00 2.24
C PRO A 26 -26.23 -0.82 3.13
N LYS A 27 -27.23 -1.69 2.96
CA LYS A 27 -28.42 -1.70 3.81
C LYS A 27 -28.16 -2.58 5.03
N ASN A 28 -28.71 -2.20 6.18
CA ASN A 28 -28.61 -2.95 7.44
C ASN A 28 -27.17 -3.09 7.99
N ILE A 29 -26.42 -1.98 8.03
CA ILE A 29 -25.10 -1.94 8.67
C ILE A 29 -25.27 -2.27 10.17
N PRO A 30 -24.60 -3.31 10.71
CA PRO A 30 -24.65 -3.66 12.12
C PRO A 30 -24.20 -2.51 13.04
N GLN A 31 -24.68 -2.53 14.28
CA GLN A 31 -24.25 -1.53 15.26
C GLN A 31 -22.74 -1.67 15.54
N GLY A 32 -21.97 -0.64 15.20
CA GLY A 32 -20.51 -0.60 15.36
C GLY A 32 -19.74 -0.62 14.04
N ASP A 33 -20.40 -1.02 12.94
CA ASP A 33 -19.85 -0.95 11.59
C ASP A 33 -20.17 0.42 10.95
N SER A 34 -19.40 0.77 9.92
CA SER A 34 -19.57 1.95 9.07
C SER A 34 -19.64 1.52 7.59
N ILE A 35 -20.14 2.40 6.71
CA ILE A 35 -20.06 2.21 5.24
C ILE A 35 -18.63 1.91 4.75
N PHE A 36 -17.60 2.38 5.46
CA PHE A 36 -16.20 2.13 5.12
C PHE A 36 -15.76 0.70 5.40
N ASP A 37 -16.58 -0.06 6.15
CA ASP A 37 -16.35 -1.47 6.43
C ASP A 37 -16.87 -2.41 5.33
N TYR A 38 -17.42 -1.83 4.27
CA TYR A 38 -17.92 -2.53 3.10
C TYR A 38 -17.21 -2.06 1.83
N LEU A 39 -17.21 -2.93 0.83
CA LEU A 39 -16.85 -2.59 -0.54
C LEU A 39 -17.86 -3.21 -1.51
N VAL A 40 -17.82 -2.75 -2.76
CA VAL A 40 -18.59 -3.37 -3.84
C VAL A 40 -17.72 -4.43 -4.51
N ASN A 41 -18.22 -5.67 -4.56
CA ASN A 41 -17.55 -6.77 -5.25
C ASN A 41 -17.75 -6.71 -6.78
N ASP A 42 -17.12 -7.61 -7.53
CA ASP A 42 -17.21 -7.65 -9.00
C ASP A 42 -18.63 -7.91 -9.52
N ASN A 43 -19.53 -8.44 -8.68
CA ASN A 43 -20.95 -8.64 -8.99
C ASN A 43 -21.82 -7.40 -8.69
N GLY A 44 -21.22 -6.28 -8.26
CA GLY A 44 -21.94 -5.06 -7.90
C GLY A 44 -22.65 -5.12 -6.55
N GLN A 45 -22.30 -6.07 -5.68
CA GLN A 45 -22.92 -6.27 -4.37
C GLN A 45 -22.01 -5.79 -3.25
N TRP A 46 -22.62 -5.24 -2.19
CA TRP A 46 -21.92 -4.85 -0.97
C TRP A 46 -21.43 -6.08 -0.21
N GLU A 47 -20.16 -6.08 0.15
CA GLU A 47 -19.48 -7.14 0.87
C GLU A 47 -18.64 -6.54 2.00
N HIS A 48 -18.68 -7.14 3.18
CA HIS A 48 -17.90 -6.70 4.33
C HIS A 48 -16.43 -7.13 4.20
N TRP A 49 -15.49 -6.27 4.60
CA TRP A 49 -14.05 -6.57 4.45
C TRP A 49 -13.58 -7.83 5.18
N SER A 50 -14.27 -8.25 6.25
CA SER A 50 -13.91 -9.47 6.98
C SER A 50 -13.99 -10.73 6.13
N THR A 51 -14.82 -10.77 5.08
CA THR A 51 -14.90 -11.94 4.18
C THR A 51 -13.64 -12.13 3.35
N ARG A 52 -12.80 -11.09 3.24
CA ARG A 52 -11.53 -11.07 2.51
C ARG A 52 -10.31 -11.22 3.42
N VAL A 53 -10.51 -11.30 4.73
CA VAL A 53 -9.42 -11.59 5.66
C VAL A 53 -9.19 -13.08 5.67
N GLU A 54 -8.05 -13.52 5.16
CA GLU A 54 -7.64 -14.91 5.24
C GLU A 54 -7.49 -15.33 6.71
N THR A 55 -8.02 -16.51 7.06
CA THR A 55 -7.78 -17.12 8.37
C THR A 55 -6.30 -17.43 8.52
N TRP A 56 -5.64 -16.69 9.41
CA TRP A 56 -4.26 -16.95 9.75
C TRP A 56 -4.17 -18.09 10.77
N GLU A 57 -3.50 -19.17 10.39
CA GLU A 57 -3.18 -20.28 11.26
C GLU A 57 -1.70 -20.25 11.62
N TYR A 58 -1.37 -20.42 12.91
CA TYR A 58 0.01 -20.54 13.35
C TYR A 58 0.61 -21.82 12.77
N PRO A 59 1.70 -21.76 11.98
CA PRO A 59 2.34 -22.96 11.44
C PRO A 59 2.89 -23.82 12.57
N LYS A 60 2.43 -25.06 12.66
CA LYS A 60 2.73 -25.96 13.78
C LYS A 60 4.19 -26.44 13.81
N ASP A 61 4.89 -26.37 12.68
CA ASP A 61 6.16 -27.07 12.47
C ASP A 61 7.39 -26.17 12.23
N GLU A 62 7.25 -24.84 12.33
CA GLU A 62 8.38 -23.91 12.12
C GLU A 62 8.62 -22.98 13.33
N LYS A 63 9.89 -22.82 13.71
CA LYS A 63 10.33 -21.72 14.59
C LYS A 63 10.26 -20.42 13.79
N ILE A 64 9.09 -19.82 13.75
CA ILE A 64 8.89 -18.52 13.12
C ILE A 64 9.40 -17.44 14.06
N ASP A 65 10.16 -16.49 13.52
CA ASP A 65 10.52 -15.28 14.25
C ASP A 65 9.24 -14.48 14.52
N PHE A 66 8.86 -14.35 15.79
CA PHE A 66 7.68 -13.59 16.20
C PHE A 66 7.69 -12.14 15.65
N ALA A 67 8.87 -11.55 15.44
CA ALA A 67 9.00 -10.22 14.87
C ALA A 67 8.60 -10.14 13.37
N SER A 68 8.50 -11.29 12.70
CA SER A 68 8.11 -11.40 11.28
C SER A 68 6.64 -11.78 11.05
N ILE A 69 5.90 -12.11 12.13
CA ILE A 69 4.50 -12.52 12.04
C ILE A 69 3.63 -11.30 11.78
N LEU A 70 3.15 -11.17 10.54
CA LEU A 70 2.10 -10.22 10.19
C LEU A 70 0.75 -10.94 10.28
N VAL A 71 -0.01 -10.66 11.34
CA VAL A 71 -1.40 -11.14 11.43
C VAL A 71 -2.24 -10.34 10.42
N PRO A 72 -2.88 -10.99 9.43
CA PRO A 72 -3.82 -10.34 8.54
C PRO A 72 -4.96 -9.75 9.38
N ASN A 73 -5.12 -8.44 9.32
CA ASN A 73 -6.26 -7.75 9.87
C ASN A 73 -7.00 -7.03 8.74
N ILE A 74 -8.20 -6.55 9.05
CA ILE A 74 -9.07 -5.88 8.09
C ILE A 74 -8.37 -4.66 7.45
N ASP A 75 -7.57 -3.91 8.19
CA ASP A 75 -6.85 -2.73 7.69
C ASP A 75 -5.77 -3.11 6.66
N ASN A 76 -5.02 -4.18 6.92
CA ASN A 76 -3.99 -4.69 6.00
C ASN A 76 -4.62 -5.12 4.67
N VAL A 77 -5.78 -5.77 4.72
CA VAL A 77 -6.52 -6.19 3.52
C VAL A 77 -7.02 -4.98 2.72
N ARG A 78 -7.59 -3.98 3.40
CA ARG A 78 -8.04 -2.71 2.77
C ARG A 78 -6.91 -1.98 2.06
N ILE A 79 -5.78 -1.81 2.76
CA ILE A 79 -4.62 -1.11 2.21
C ILE A 79 -4.05 -1.88 1.02
N SER A 80 -3.89 -3.20 1.15
CA SER A 80 -3.39 -4.05 0.05
C SER A 80 -4.29 -3.99 -1.18
N TYR A 81 -5.62 -3.98 -0.98
CA TYR A 81 -6.59 -3.82 -2.06
C TYR A 81 -6.44 -2.48 -2.78
N LEU A 82 -6.30 -1.37 -2.04
CA LEU A 82 -6.10 -0.04 -2.61
C LEU A 82 -4.77 0.06 -3.38
N ILE A 83 -3.69 -0.48 -2.83
CA ILE A 83 -2.39 -0.58 -3.50
C ILE A 83 -2.57 -1.33 -4.83
N ASN A 84 -3.27 -2.46 -4.81
CA ASN A 84 -3.48 -3.27 -6.01
C ASN A 84 -4.25 -2.52 -7.12
N ILE A 85 -5.31 -1.79 -6.78
CA ILE A 85 -6.04 -0.98 -7.76
C ILE A 85 -5.14 0.09 -8.38
N LEU A 86 -4.37 0.81 -7.56
CA LEU A 86 -3.52 1.91 -8.04
C LEU A 86 -2.33 1.39 -8.85
N ALA A 87 -1.72 0.30 -8.41
CA ALA A 87 -0.60 -0.35 -9.09
C ALA A 87 -1.00 -0.93 -10.46
N LYS A 88 -2.21 -1.53 -10.58
CA LYS A 88 -2.76 -1.95 -11.88
C LYS A 88 -2.92 -0.81 -12.88
N GLN A 89 -3.10 0.42 -12.39
CA GLN A 89 -3.17 1.64 -13.19
C GLN A 89 -1.80 2.32 -13.37
N GLU A 90 -0.72 1.70 -12.92
CA GLU A 90 0.65 2.25 -12.96
C GLU A 90 0.79 3.61 -12.24
N LYS A 91 -0.05 3.84 -11.22
CA LYS A 91 -0.01 5.06 -10.41
C LYS A 91 0.85 4.87 -9.16
N ALA A 92 1.57 5.92 -8.80
CA ALA A 92 2.34 5.96 -7.56
C ALA A 92 1.42 5.93 -6.33
N VAL A 93 1.84 5.23 -5.28
CA VAL A 93 1.12 5.11 -4.01
C VAL A 93 1.98 5.68 -2.89
N LEU A 94 1.38 6.51 -2.04
CA LEU A 94 1.99 7.03 -0.81
C LEU A 94 1.18 6.51 0.38
N LEU A 95 1.84 5.79 1.28
CA LEU A 95 1.25 5.36 2.55
C LEU A 95 1.79 6.24 3.68
N ILE A 96 0.88 6.79 4.47
CA ILE A 96 1.18 7.63 5.63
C ILE A 96 0.60 6.95 6.87
N GLY A 97 1.33 6.98 7.98
CA GLY A 97 0.86 6.47 9.26
C GLY A 97 1.99 6.46 10.30
N GLU A 98 1.65 6.22 11.56
CA GLU A 98 2.62 6.21 12.66
C GLU A 98 3.70 5.13 12.52
N PRO A 99 4.91 5.32 13.08
CA PRO A 99 5.92 4.26 13.10
C PRO A 99 5.36 2.96 13.71
N GLY A 100 5.72 1.81 13.14
CA GLY A 100 5.26 0.50 13.62
C GLY A 100 3.93 0.00 13.04
N THR A 101 3.23 0.77 12.20
CA THR A 101 1.93 0.36 11.61
C THR A 101 2.04 -0.57 10.39
N ALA A 102 3.02 -1.48 10.36
CA ALA A 102 3.23 -2.50 9.32
C ALA A 102 3.35 -2.03 7.84
N LYS A 103 3.41 -0.72 7.55
CA LYS A 103 3.48 -0.16 6.19
C LYS A 103 4.54 -0.82 5.31
N THR A 104 5.77 -0.91 5.80
CA THR A 104 6.91 -1.53 5.10
C THR A 104 6.63 -2.99 4.77
N VAL A 105 6.03 -3.74 5.71
CA VAL A 105 5.73 -5.16 5.52
C VAL A 105 4.64 -5.35 4.48
N ILE A 106 3.59 -4.53 4.51
CA ILE A 106 2.48 -4.58 3.53
C ILE A 106 3.01 -4.32 2.12
N ILE A 107 3.78 -3.23 1.91
CA ILE A 107 4.31 -2.91 0.58
C ILE A 107 5.30 -3.98 0.14
N THR A 108 6.22 -4.39 1.01
CA THR A 108 7.21 -5.44 0.65
C THR A 108 6.53 -6.75 0.28
N SER A 109 5.45 -7.14 0.99
CA SER A 109 4.63 -8.29 0.64
C SER A 109 3.98 -8.13 -0.73
N TYR A 110 3.36 -6.98 -1.01
CA TYR A 110 2.77 -6.69 -2.31
C TYR A 110 3.80 -6.80 -3.45
N LEU A 111 4.97 -6.19 -3.28
CA LEU A 111 6.02 -6.18 -4.30
C LEU A 111 6.61 -7.57 -4.61
N LYS A 112 6.54 -8.52 -3.67
CA LYS A 112 6.96 -9.92 -3.89
C LYS A 112 6.05 -10.68 -4.86
N HIS A 113 4.83 -10.20 -5.09
CA HIS A 113 3.90 -10.80 -6.05
C HIS A 113 4.25 -10.48 -7.51
N TYR A 114 5.14 -9.50 -7.76
CA TYR A 114 5.58 -9.19 -9.11
C TYR A 114 6.46 -10.30 -9.67
N ASP A 115 6.21 -10.68 -10.92
CA ASP A 115 7.08 -11.57 -11.67
C ASP A 115 8.42 -10.87 -11.97
N SER A 116 9.52 -11.38 -11.41
CA SER A 116 10.86 -10.83 -11.58
C SER A 116 11.36 -10.84 -13.02
N GLU A 117 10.83 -11.73 -13.87
CA GLU A 117 11.18 -11.79 -15.30
C GLU A 117 10.55 -10.65 -16.10
N GLN A 118 9.42 -10.11 -15.63
CA GLN A 118 8.67 -9.05 -16.31
C GLN A 118 8.80 -7.69 -15.62
N HIS A 119 9.10 -7.69 -14.32
CA HIS A 119 9.03 -6.51 -13.47
C HIS A 119 10.18 -6.47 -12.45
N LEU A 120 10.95 -5.39 -12.50
CA LEU A 120 12.02 -5.08 -11.59
C LEU A 120 11.49 -4.35 -10.35
N THR A 121 11.71 -4.92 -9.17
CA THR A 121 11.36 -4.29 -7.90
C THR A 121 12.62 -3.86 -7.16
N ARG A 122 12.67 -2.61 -6.68
CA ARG A 122 13.73 -2.13 -5.78
C ARG A 122 13.18 -1.46 -4.54
N ILE A 123 13.77 -1.77 -3.39
CA ILE A 123 13.47 -1.15 -2.10
C ILE A 123 14.67 -0.28 -1.73
N ILE A 124 14.44 1.00 -1.48
CA ILE A 124 15.46 1.97 -1.08
C ILE A 124 15.08 2.51 0.29
N ASN A 125 15.92 2.27 1.29
CA ASN A 125 15.69 2.75 2.64
C ASN A 125 16.37 4.12 2.80
N PHE A 126 15.57 5.15 3.05
CA PHE A 126 16.04 6.49 3.35
C PHE A 126 16.46 6.57 4.82
N SER A 127 17.63 7.20 5.00
CA SER A 127 18.23 7.47 6.29
C SER A 127 18.81 8.89 6.29
N SER A 128 19.22 9.36 7.47
CA SER A 128 19.85 10.68 7.63
C SER A 128 21.14 10.90 6.81
N ILE A 129 21.74 9.84 6.26
CA ILE A 129 22.95 9.91 5.40
C ILE A 129 22.65 9.68 3.91
N THR A 130 21.40 9.39 3.55
CA THR A 130 21.01 9.12 2.16
C THR A 130 21.08 10.42 1.35
N THR A 131 21.95 10.48 0.34
CA THR A 131 22.12 11.63 -0.55
C THR A 131 21.43 11.41 -1.90
N SER A 132 21.13 12.50 -2.61
CA SER A 132 20.59 12.44 -3.98
C SER A 132 21.49 11.64 -4.93
N SER A 133 22.81 11.78 -4.80
CA SER A 133 23.79 11.05 -5.60
C SER A 133 23.78 9.55 -5.33
N LEU A 134 23.52 9.11 -4.09
CA LEU A 134 23.38 7.69 -3.75
C LEU A 134 22.11 7.10 -4.37
N ILE A 135 20.99 7.82 -4.30
CA ILE A 135 19.72 7.40 -4.91
C ILE A 135 19.88 7.28 -6.43
N GLN A 136 20.47 8.29 -7.06
CA GLN A 136 20.70 8.31 -8.51
C GLN A 136 21.55 7.11 -8.95
N LYS A 137 22.70 6.87 -8.32
CA LYS A 137 23.57 5.73 -8.63
C LYS A 137 22.85 4.38 -8.44
N THR A 138 22.02 4.28 -7.40
CA THR A 138 21.25 3.06 -7.13
C THR A 138 20.26 2.78 -8.25
N ILE A 139 19.56 3.80 -8.75
CA ILE A 139 18.62 3.66 -9.86
C ILE A 139 19.36 3.39 -11.18
N GLU A 140 20.46 4.11 -11.44
CA GLU A 140 21.29 3.96 -12.65
C GLU A 140 21.82 2.54 -12.84
N ASN A 141 22.08 1.79 -11.77
CA ASN A 141 22.49 0.38 -11.85
C ASN A 141 21.43 -0.56 -12.47
N PHE A 142 20.17 -0.12 -12.57
CA PHE A 142 19.05 -0.92 -13.07
C PHE A 142 18.42 -0.37 -14.36
N VAL A 143 19.01 0.68 -14.93
CA VAL A 143 18.53 1.28 -16.17
C VAL A 143 19.68 1.42 -17.17
N ASP A 144 19.40 1.10 -18.43
CA ASP A 144 20.30 1.38 -19.54
C ASP A 144 20.00 2.76 -20.11
N LYS A 145 21.07 3.53 -20.35
CA LYS A 145 20.99 4.78 -21.09
C LYS A 145 20.96 4.46 -22.58
N ARG A 146 19.81 4.63 -23.24
CA ARG A 146 19.70 4.40 -24.70
C ARG A 146 19.95 5.66 -25.53
N VAL A 147 19.35 6.77 -25.13
CA VAL A 147 19.46 8.08 -25.81
C VAL A 147 19.85 9.12 -24.76
N ALA A 148 20.43 10.26 -25.18
CA ALA A 148 21.05 11.27 -24.30
C ALA A 148 20.31 11.53 -22.98
N HIS A 149 18.97 11.55 -22.99
CA HIS A 149 18.12 11.80 -21.81
C HIS A 149 17.08 10.70 -21.55
N THR A 150 17.22 9.51 -22.15
CA THR A 150 16.25 8.41 -22.00
C THR A 150 16.91 7.20 -21.34
N PHE A 151 16.40 6.88 -20.15
CA PHE A 151 16.76 5.69 -19.38
C PHE A 151 15.62 4.69 -19.47
N VAL A 152 15.94 3.43 -19.75
CA VAL A 152 14.97 2.35 -19.76
C VAL A 152 15.43 1.25 -18.82
N PRO A 153 14.53 0.58 -18.09
CA PRO A 153 14.95 -0.53 -17.25
C PRO A 153 15.64 -1.63 -18.06
N LEU A 154 16.60 -2.29 -17.42
CA LEU A 154 17.35 -3.39 -18.03
C LEU A 154 16.39 -4.44 -18.59
N TYR A 155 16.71 -4.93 -19.80
CA TYR A 155 15.95 -5.95 -20.52
C TYR A 155 14.52 -5.54 -20.91
N GLY A 156 14.20 -4.24 -20.90
CA GLY A 156 12.88 -3.74 -21.31
C GLY A 156 11.75 -4.08 -20.33
N ARG A 157 12.09 -4.48 -19.10
CA ARG A 157 11.14 -4.79 -18.03
C ARG A 157 10.47 -3.51 -17.50
N LYS A 158 9.34 -3.65 -16.81
CA LYS A 158 8.81 -2.57 -15.97
C LYS A 158 9.65 -2.45 -14.70
N MET A 159 9.69 -1.27 -14.07
CA MET A 159 10.39 -1.08 -12.80
C MET A 159 9.54 -0.33 -11.80
N THR A 160 9.44 -0.87 -10.58
CA THR A 160 8.85 -0.19 -9.42
C THR A 160 9.91 0.00 -8.35
N VAL A 161 10.04 1.25 -7.89
CA VAL A 161 10.91 1.62 -6.78
C VAL A 161 10.03 1.96 -5.59
N PHE A 162 10.24 1.25 -4.49
CA PHE A 162 9.68 1.56 -3.19
C PHE A 162 10.73 2.28 -2.35
N ILE A 163 10.30 3.36 -1.70
CA ILE A 163 11.14 4.17 -0.82
C ILE A 163 10.55 4.05 0.59
N ASP A 164 11.34 3.50 1.52
CA ASP A 164 10.97 3.40 2.92
C ASP A 164 11.77 4.41 3.75
N GLU A 165 11.13 5.25 4.54
CA GLU A 165 11.82 6.22 5.39
C GLU A 165 12.03 5.64 6.78
N GLN A 166 13.27 5.27 7.11
CA GLN A 166 13.60 4.75 8.44
C GLN A 166 14.01 5.85 9.43
N SER A 167 14.35 7.06 8.95
CA SER A 167 14.63 8.22 9.80
C SER A 167 14.46 9.53 9.03
N MET A 168 13.95 10.56 9.73
CA MET A 168 13.72 11.89 9.16
C MET A 168 15.01 12.42 8.53
N ILE A 169 15.00 12.66 7.22
CA ILE A 169 16.11 13.33 6.54
C ILE A 169 16.23 14.73 7.15
N ARG A 170 17.39 15.03 7.75
CA ARG A 170 17.68 16.38 8.23
C ARG A 170 17.85 17.29 7.02
N VAL A 171 16.81 18.05 6.68
CA VAL A 171 16.91 19.16 5.76
C VAL A 171 17.75 20.24 6.44
N LYS A 172 19.05 20.29 6.12
CA LYS A 172 19.85 21.49 6.39
C LYS A 172 19.45 22.51 5.34
N TRP A 173 18.56 23.42 5.73
CA TRP A 173 18.42 24.69 5.03
C TRP A 173 19.74 25.45 5.20
N CYS A 174 20.50 25.58 4.12
CA CYS A 174 21.58 26.55 4.02
C CYS A 174 21.00 27.92 3.68
#